data_AF-A0A8C8RHF6-F1
#
_entry.id   AF-A0A8C8RHF6-F1
#
_cell.length_a   1.000
_cell.length_b   1.000
_cell.length_c   1.000
_cell.angle_alpha   90.00
_cell.angle_beta   90.00
_cell.angle_gamma   90.00
#
_symmetry.space_group_name_H-M   'P 1'
#
loop_
_entity.id
_entity.type
_entity.pdbx_description
1 polymer ?
#
loop_
_entity_poly.entity_id
_entity_poly.type
_entity_poly.pdbx_seq_one_letter_code
_entity_poly.pdbx_strand_id
1 'polypeptide(L)'
;MGYKSRIGVLLLNALDNLKEEELKRFKDQLSVSDFKGKRNIPRGQLQHADTIDTKNLLLEHYGVDDAVDITIDVFTRINLNQSAAILGEERKKGKKPKASIKPGNFSQTAVTCCGWYIELRI
;
A
#
# COMPACT_ATOMS: atom_id res chain seq x y z
N MET A 1 -2.98 -10.38 17.97
CA MET A 1 -3.06 -8.90 17.86
C MET A 1 -1.94 -8.27 17.00
N GLY A 2 -1.38 -8.96 16.00
CA GLY A 2 -0.27 -8.40 15.18
C GLY A 2 -0.67 -7.73 13.86
N TYR A 3 -1.88 -7.95 13.36
CA TYR A 3 -2.28 -7.55 12.00
C TYR A 3 -2.65 -6.06 11.91
N LYS A 4 -3.43 -5.54 12.87
CA LYS A 4 -3.80 -4.11 12.94
C LYS A 4 -2.57 -3.20 13.06
N SER A 5 -1.58 -3.58 13.89
CA SER A 5 -0.34 -2.80 14.02
C SER A 5 0.48 -2.77 12.73
N ARG A 6 0.65 -3.92 12.04
CA ARG A 6 1.41 -3.95 10.78
C ARG A 6 0.79 -3.05 9.73
N ILE A 7 -0.52 -3.15 9.54
CA ILE A 7 -1.24 -2.32 8.57
C ILE A 7 -1.25 -0.85 8.97
N GLY A 8 -1.42 -0.55 10.27
CA GLY A 8 -1.31 0.81 10.77
C GLY A 8 0.05 1.44 10.48
N VAL A 9 1.15 0.69 10.65
CA VAL A 9 2.50 1.18 10.33
C VAL A 9 2.67 1.41 8.83
N LEU A 10 2.13 0.53 7.97
CA LEU A 10 2.18 0.69 6.51
C LEU A 10 1.42 1.95 6.05
N LEU A 11 0.20 2.15 6.56
CA LEU A 11 -0.60 3.33 6.27
C LEU A 11 0.10 4.60 6.77
N LEU A 12 0.64 4.57 7.99
CA LEU A 12 1.35 5.72 8.56
C LEU A 12 2.54 6.10 7.68
N ASN A 13 3.40 5.14 7.33
CA ASN A 13 4.57 5.42 6.50
C ASN A 13 4.17 5.95 5.12
N ALA A 14 3.09 5.45 4.54
CA ALA A 14 2.61 5.93 3.25
C ALA A 14 2.05 7.36 3.33
N LEU A 15 1.37 7.71 4.42
CA LEU A 15 0.85 9.05 4.68
C LEU A 15 1.94 10.05 5.09
N ASP A 16 2.97 9.60 5.79
CA ASP A 16 4.10 10.43 6.25
C ASP A 16 5.03 10.85 5.10
N ASN A 17 5.12 10.02 4.06
CA ASN A 17 5.84 10.35 2.83
C ASN A 17 5.09 11.38 1.95
N LEU A 18 3.87 11.79 2.32
CA LEU A 18 3.10 12.78 1.57
C LEU A 18 3.51 14.20 1.97
N LYS A 19 3.46 15.11 1.01
CA LYS A 19 3.53 16.55 1.31
C LYS A 19 2.22 17.01 1.96
N GLU A 20 2.29 18.10 2.71
CA GLU A 20 1.11 18.68 3.38
C GLU A 20 -0.03 18.99 2.40
N GLU A 21 0.30 19.49 1.20
CA GLU A 21 -0.67 19.76 0.14
C GLU A 21 -1.37 18.48 -0.37
N GLU A 22 -0.61 17.39 -0.49
CA GLU A 22 -1.10 16.09 -0.93
C GLU A 22 -1.97 15.46 0.16
N LEU A 23 -1.57 15.56 1.42
CA LEU A 23 -2.35 15.11 2.57
C LEU A 23 -3.68 15.89 2.68
N LYS A 24 -3.67 17.20 2.39
CA LYS A 24 -4.89 18.01 2.34
C LYS A 24 -5.84 17.54 1.24
N ARG A 25 -5.33 17.25 0.03
CA ARG A 25 -6.11 16.67 -1.08
C ARG A 25 -6.63 15.27 -0.75
N PHE A 26 -5.81 14.45 -0.09
CA PHE A 26 -6.19 13.12 0.38
C PHE A 26 -7.37 13.17 1.35
N LYS A 27 -7.31 14.04 2.35
CA LYS A 27 -8.40 14.28 3.31
C LYS A 27 -9.67 14.80 2.62
N ASP A 28 -9.53 15.69 1.66
CA ASP A 28 -10.67 16.22 0.90
C ASP A 28 -11.36 15.11 0.09
N GLN A 29 -10.56 14.27 -0.60
CA GLN A 29 -11.07 13.10 -1.32
C GLN A 29 -11.74 12.09 -0.41
N LEU A 30 -11.24 11.86 0.81
CA LEU A 30 -11.87 10.98 1.80
C LEU A 30 -13.23 11.49 2.28
N SER A 31 -13.44 12.81 2.30
CA SER A 31 -14.72 13.41 2.68
C SER A 31 -15.74 13.40 1.54
N VAL A 32 -15.29 13.52 0.29
CA VAL A 32 -16.16 13.69 -0.89
C VAL A 32 -16.45 12.36 -1.59
N SER A 33 -15.48 11.45 -1.61
CA SER A 33 -15.58 10.20 -2.38
C SER A 33 -16.37 9.15 -1.62
N ASP A 34 -17.33 8.53 -2.30
CA ASP A 34 -17.99 7.32 -1.82
C ASP A 34 -17.11 6.09 -2.10
N PHE A 35 -16.78 5.34 -1.05
CA PHE A 35 -15.99 4.11 -1.15
C PHE A 35 -16.91 2.90 -1.06
N LYS A 36 -17.45 2.46 -2.20
CA LYS A 36 -18.27 1.24 -2.31
C LYS A 36 -19.48 1.22 -1.36
N GLY A 37 -20.15 2.36 -1.15
CA GLY A 37 -21.32 2.48 -0.28
C GLY A 37 -20.97 2.60 1.21
N LYS A 38 -19.69 2.82 1.54
CA LYS A 38 -19.27 3.11 2.92
C LYS A 38 -19.45 4.59 3.20
N ARG A 39 -19.93 4.90 4.42
CA ARG A 39 -20.09 6.29 4.86
C ARG A 39 -18.77 7.02 4.79
N ASN A 40 -18.81 8.25 4.30
CA ASN A 40 -17.65 9.13 4.26
C ASN A 40 -17.35 9.64 5.67
N ILE A 41 -16.07 9.89 5.95
CA ILE A 41 -15.65 10.51 7.20
C ILE A 41 -15.98 12.01 7.09
N PRO A 42 -16.62 12.62 8.10
CA PRO A 42 -16.98 14.03 8.07
C PRO A 42 -15.74 14.93 7.96
N ARG A 43 -15.79 15.89 7.03
CA ARG A 43 -14.69 16.83 6.74
C ARG A 43 -14.10 17.50 7.98
N GLY A 44 -14.95 17.87 8.94
CA GLY A 44 -14.51 18.56 10.16
C GLY A 44 -13.54 17.73 11.00
N GLN A 45 -13.67 16.41 11.02
CA GLN A 45 -12.73 15.53 11.70
C GLN A 45 -11.41 15.44 10.93
N LEU A 46 -11.47 15.35 9.60
CA LEU A 46 -10.28 15.22 8.75
C LEU A 46 -9.47 16.52 8.65
N GLN A 47 -10.11 17.68 8.76
CA GLN A 47 -9.45 18.98 8.61
C GLN A 47 -8.38 19.21 9.67
N HIS A 48 -8.65 18.80 10.92
CA HIS A 48 -7.75 18.97 12.07
C HIS A 48 -6.95 17.71 12.42
N ALA A 49 -7.23 16.57 11.79
CA ALA A 49 -6.54 15.31 12.06
C ALA A 49 -5.09 15.36 11.61
N ASP A 50 -4.14 14.94 12.45
CA ASP A 50 -2.76 14.73 12.01
C ASP A 50 -2.63 13.46 11.15
N THR A 51 -1.43 13.17 10.64
CA THR A 51 -1.13 11.95 9.88
C THR A 51 -1.50 10.70 10.68
N ILE A 52 -1.22 10.71 11.99
CA ILE A 52 -1.54 9.62 12.92
C ILE A 52 -3.05 9.48 13.11
N ASP A 53 -3.76 10.59 13.30
CA ASP A 53 -5.21 10.60 13.49
C ASP A 53 -5.93 10.17 12.23
N THR A 54 -5.47 10.62 11.06
CA THR A 54 -6.00 10.21 9.76
C THR A 54 -5.91 8.69 9.58
N LYS A 55 -4.76 8.09 9.94
CA LYS A 55 -4.58 6.63 9.97
C LYS A 55 -5.53 5.95 10.96
N ASN A 56 -5.66 6.48 12.18
CA ASN A 56 -6.56 5.90 13.18
C ASN A 56 -8.02 5.95 12.70
N LEU A 57 -8.47 7.09 12.17
CA LEU A 57 -9.81 7.28 11.60
C LEU A 57 -10.08 6.29 10.46
N LEU A 58 -9.13 6.07 9.56
CA LEU A 58 -9.27 5.07 8.49
C LEU A 58 -9.46 3.67 9.05
N LEU A 59 -8.64 3.28 10.03
CA LEU A 59 -8.70 1.94 10.64
C LEU A 59 -9.96 1.72 11.48
N GLU A 60 -10.44 2.75 12.17
CA GLU A 60 -11.65 2.69 13.00
C GLU A 60 -12.92 2.73 12.17
N HIS A 61 -12.95 3.56 11.12
CA HIS A 61 -14.15 3.77 10.32
C HIS A 61 -14.35 2.68 9.27
N TYR A 62 -13.28 2.28 8.58
CA TYR A 62 -13.38 1.35 7.46
C TYR A 62 -12.94 -0.07 7.80
N GLY A 63 -12.10 -0.25 8.81
CA GLY A 63 -11.47 -1.52 9.16
C GLY A 63 -10.11 -1.71 8.49
N VAL A 64 -9.35 -2.70 8.97
CA VAL A 64 -7.92 -2.84 8.66
C VAL A 64 -7.65 -3.12 7.18
N ASP A 65 -8.34 -4.09 6.57
CA ASP A 65 -8.13 -4.44 5.15
C ASP A 65 -8.64 -3.34 4.22
N ASP A 66 -9.83 -2.81 4.51
CA ASP A 66 -10.48 -1.79 3.70
C ASP A 66 -9.79 -0.44 3.75
N ALA A 67 -9.18 -0.08 4.89
CA ALA A 67 -8.40 1.13 5.02
C ALA A 67 -7.26 1.18 3.99
N VAL A 68 -6.60 0.04 3.72
CA VAL A 68 -5.53 -0.05 2.72
C VAL A 68 -6.07 0.11 1.32
N ASP A 69 -7.18 -0.56 1.00
CA ASP A 69 -7.80 -0.48 -0.32
C ASP A 69 -8.26 0.96 -0.64
N ILE A 70 -8.89 1.62 0.33
CA ILE A 70 -9.32 3.03 0.22
C ILE A 70 -8.11 3.94 0.04
N THR A 71 -7.05 3.74 0.81
CA THR A 71 -5.85 4.59 0.72
C THR A 71 -5.20 4.49 -0.66
N ILE A 72 -5.13 3.29 -1.23
CA ILE A 72 -4.64 3.09 -2.59
C ILE A 72 -5.54 3.79 -3.61
N ASP A 73 -6.86 3.64 -3.50
CA ASP A 73 -7.81 4.28 -4.42
C ASP A 73 -7.67 5.81 -4.39
N VAL A 74 -7.58 6.40 -3.20
CA VAL A 74 -7.39 7.84 -3.05
C VAL A 74 -6.04 8.28 -3.59
N PHE A 75 -4.96 7.54 -3.33
CA PHE A 75 -3.63 7.83 -3.90
C PHE A 75 -3.64 7.84 -5.42
N THR A 76 -4.35 6.89 -6.05
CA THR A 76 -4.54 6.89 -7.50
C THR A 76 -5.31 8.14 -7.98
N ARG A 77 -6.33 8.59 -7.24
CA ARG A 77 -7.09 9.82 -7.58
C ARG A 77 -6.27 11.10 -7.46
N ILE A 78 -5.38 11.19 -6.48
CA ILE A 78 -4.47 12.35 -6.32
C ILE A 78 -3.19 12.23 -7.16
N ASN A 79 -3.14 11.26 -8.08
CA ASN A 79 -2.02 10.97 -9.00
C ASN A 79 -0.71 10.56 -8.31
N LEU A 80 -0.79 10.00 -7.10
CA LEU A 80 0.33 9.43 -6.34
C LEU A 80 0.50 7.94 -6.62
N ASN A 81 0.70 7.62 -7.90
CA ASN A 81 0.79 6.24 -8.38
C ASN A 81 1.99 5.48 -7.77
N GLN A 82 3.08 6.18 -7.44
CA GLN A 82 4.25 5.58 -6.78
C GLN A 82 3.92 5.11 -5.35
N SER A 83 3.30 5.98 -4.54
CA SER A 83 2.89 5.66 -3.17
C SER A 83 1.83 4.55 -3.15
N ALA A 84 0.88 4.58 -4.10
CA ALA A 84 -0.12 3.52 -4.28
C ALA A 84 0.53 2.16 -4.61
N ALA A 85 1.51 2.14 -5.51
CA ALA A 85 2.24 0.93 -5.89
C ALA A 85 3.02 0.35 -4.70
N ILE A 86 3.76 1.18 -3.97
CA ILE A 86 4.52 0.76 -2.77
C ILE A 86 3.57 0.13 -1.74
N LEU A 87 2.45 0.79 -1.43
CA LEU A 87 1.48 0.30 -0.46
C LEU A 87 0.83 -1.02 -0.90
N GLY A 88 0.53 -1.15 -2.20
CA GLY A 88 0.00 -2.38 -2.79
C GLY A 88 0.97 -3.57 -2.73
N GLU A 89 2.26 -3.33 -2.97
CA GLU A 89 3.31 -4.35 -2.87
C GLU A 89 3.53 -4.80 -1.42
N GLU A 90 3.53 -3.88 -0.45
CA GLU A 90 3.64 -4.23 0.97
C GLU A 90 2.46 -5.08 1.46
N ARG A 91 1.24 -4.79 0.97
CA ARG A 91 0.06 -5.64 1.24
C ARG A 91 0.24 -7.06 0.67
N LYS A 92 0.85 -7.22 -0.51
CA LYS A 92 1.13 -8.55 -1.11
C LYS A 92 2.20 -9.31 -0.32
N LYS A 93 3.25 -8.64 0.16
CA LYS A 93 4.31 -9.23 1.00
C LYS A 93 3.78 -9.78 2.32
N GLY A 94 2.68 -9.24 2.84
CA GLY A 94 1.98 -9.77 4.01
C GLY A 94 1.25 -11.11 3.79
N LYS A 95 1.01 -11.53 2.54
CA LYS A 95 0.21 -12.74 2.23
C LYS A 95 1.02 -13.97 1.79
N LYS A 96 2.27 -13.88 1.32
CA LYS A 96 3.12 -15.05 0.94
C LYS A 96 4.63 -14.73 1.07
N PRO A 97 5.50 -15.74 1.30
CA PRO A 97 6.91 -15.55 1.69
C PRO A 97 7.75 -14.82 0.64
N LYS A 98 8.76 -14.11 1.14
CA LYS A 98 9.69 -13.22 0.44
C LYS A 98 10.14 -13.75 -0.93
N ALA A 99 9.91 -12.96 -1.96
CA ALA A 99 10.77 -12.91 -3.14
C ALA A 99 10.99 -11.43 -3.47
N SER A 100 12.05 -10.86 -2.88
CA SER A 100 12.58 -9.57 -3.27
C SER A 100 13.20 -9.70 -4.65
N ILE A 101 12.47 -9.33 -5.70
CA ILE A 101 13.10 -9.04 -7.00
C ILE A 101 13.35 -7.54 -7.02
N LYS A 102 14.62 -7.15 -6.86
CA LYS A 102 15.06 -5.80 -7.25
C LYS A 102 15.21 -5.80 -8.77
N PRO A 103 14.65 -4.84 -9.53
CA PRO A 103 15.00 -4.69 -10.92
C PRO A 103 16.36 -4.01 -11.02
N GLY A 104 17.33 -4.70 -11.62
CA GLY A 104 18.68 -4.17 -11.84
C GLY A 104 19.37 -4.91 -12.97
N ASN A 105 19.32 -4.30 -14.16
CA ASN A 105 19.96 -4.64 -15.42
C ASN A 105 19.53 -5.92 -16.16
N PHE A 106 18.72 -5.69 -17.17
CA PHE A 106 18.51 -6.57 -18.30
C PHE A 106 19.68 -6.39 -19.28
N SER A 107 20.65 -7.29 -19.23
CA SER A 107 21.50 -7.59 -20.38
C SER A 107 21.09 -8.97 -20.86
N GLN A 108 20.26 -8.99 -21.90
CA GLN A 108 20.03 -10.19 -22.69
C GLN A 108 21.35 -10.64 -23.31
N THR A 109 21.84 -11.80 -22.89
CA THR A 109 22.45 -12.74 -23.82
C THR A 109 21.95 -14.14 -23.50
N ALA A 110 21.44 -14.77 -24.54
CA ALA A 110 20.78 -16.05 -24.51
C ALA A 110 21.80 -17.20 -24.54
N VAL A 111 21.32 -18.34 -24.06
CA VAL A 111 21.69 -19.72 -24.41
C VAL A 111 23.14 -20.19 -24.15
N THR A 112 23.27 -21.05 -23.15
CA THR A 112 23.71 -22.43 -23.40
C THR A 112 22.96 -23.36 -22.46
N CYS A 113 22.25 -24.30 -23.09
CA CYS A 113 21.43 -25.33 -22.47
C CYS A 113 22.30 -26.57 -22.21
N CYS A 114 21.97 -27.27 -21.12
CA CYS A 114 22.27 -28.68 -20.83
C CYS A 114 23.70 -29.05 -20.40
N GLY A 115 23.79 -29.52 -19.15
CA GLY A 115 24.79 -30.49 -18.74
C GLY A 115 25.00 -30.53 -17.24
N TRP A 116 24.09 -31.17 -16.50
CA TRP A 116 24.40 -31.93 -15.28
C TRP A 116 23.27 -32.94 -15.07
N TYR A 117 23.48 -34.15 -15.60
CA TYR A 117 22.75 -35.34 -15.17
C TYR A 117 23.67 -36.09 -14.20
N ILE A 118 23.20 -36.26 -12.98
CA ILE A 118 23.79 -37.10 -11.94
C ILE A 118 23.46 -38.54 -12.32
N GLU A 119 24.47 -39.39 -12.52
CA GLU A 119 24.27 -40.82 -12.73
C GLU A 119 24.83 -41.59 -11.52
N LEU A 120 23.92 -42.21 -10.78
CA LEU A 120 24.17 -43.07 -9.62
C LEU A 120 23.19 -44.25 -9.70
N ARG A 121 23.64 -45.34 -10.35
CA ARG A 121 23.09 -46.73 -10.38
C ARG A 121 23.83 -47.45 -11.52
N ILE A 122 24.45 -48.62 -11.41
CA ILE A 122 24.43 -49.78 -10.49
C ILE A 122 25.86 -50.28 -10.38
#